data_AF-A0A7C5W392-F1
#
_entry.id   AF-A0A7C5W392-F1
#
_cell.length_a   1.000
_cell.length_b   1.000
_cell.length_c   1.000
_cell.angle_alpha   90.00
_cell.angle_beta   90.00
_cell.angle_gamma   90.00
#
_symmetry.space_group_name_H-M   'P 1'
#
loop_
_entity.id
_entity.type
_entity.pdbx_description
1 polymer ?
#
loop_
_entity_poly.entity_id
_entity_poly.type
_entity_poly.pdbx_seq_one_letter_code
_entity_poly.pdbx_strand_id
1 'polypeptide(L)'
;MTARKYIRQDEGDEGDVDTYLADVGRYPLLSMEEEQELGRRIRRGDGEARRRMILCNLRLVISVAKNYLDRGLSFMDLVEEGNIGLMKAVERYKPEKGFKFSTYALWWIRQAIRRALLNKARNIRIPSHMMDVMNQWRKAMHEMTQSMGRQPSPEEIAIRLNLPAEKAAAVQRAMEVQNNISESTLDEVSLEHLQEAIAENQERRLPEDYNIFKGRLEHAISTVLTRREEIVLRLRYGFCRRPEHITLEEIGRRLGLTRERVRQIEQQALTRLWTYFMGGDVQPPVPSRKPDVPDIENMLARLRRRETLAFSKTETGGVRQQPGAGNGNEGQGGSWKKASGKRSSKPRGKRRKR
;
A
#
# COMPACT_ATOMS: atom_id res chain seq x y z
N MET A 1 12.66 -11.22 -41.47
CA MET A 1 11.96 -12.43 -40.97
C MET A 1 12.27 -12.80 -39.51
N THR A 2 13.22 -12.17 -38.81
CA THR A 2 13.68 -12.64 -37.48
C THR A 2 12.95 -12.05 -36.26
N ALA A 3 12.14 -10.99 -36.42
CA ALA A 3 11.45 -10.36 -35.28
C ALA A 3 10.18 -11.10 -34.81
N ARG A 4 9.50 -11.82 -35.72
CA ARG A 4 8.20 -12.48 -35.48
C ARG A 4 8.24 -13.65 -34.49
N LYS A 5 9.42 -14.22 -34.21
CA LYS A 5 9.53 -15.42 -33.36
C LYS A 5 9.58 -15.12 -31.85
N TYR A 6 9.75 -13.87 -31.45
CA TYR A 6 10.04 -13.48 -30.06
C TYR A 6 8.86 -12.82 -29.33
N ILE A 7 7.68 -12.74 -29.96
CA ILE A 7 6.49 -12.01 -29.45
C ILE A 7 5.51 -12.98 -28.74
N ARG A 8 5.89 -14.24 -28.54
CA ARG A 8 4.96 -15.36 -28.28
C ARG A 8 4.30 -15.39 -26.88
N GLN A 9 4.32 -14.32 -26.10
CA GLN A 9 3.78 -14.32 -24.72
C GLN A 9 2.87 -13.15 -24.34
N ASP A 10 2.69 -12.11 -25.17
CA ASP A 10 1.81 -10.98 -24.85
C ASP A 10 0.64 -10.90 -25.85
N GLU A 11 -0.40 -11.72 -25.65
CA GLU A 11 -1.57 -11.84 -26.56
C GLU A 11 -2.43 -10.56 -26.67
N GLY A 12 -2.11 -9.48 -25.94
CA GLY A 12 -2.83 -8.21 -25.97
C GLY A 12 -2.16 -7.06 -26.73
N ASP A 13 -0.83 -7.12 -26.97
CA ASP A 13 -0.03 -5.98 -27.46
C ASP A 13 0.51 -6.16 -28.89
N GLU A 14 0.27 -7.31 -29.54
CA GLU A 14 0.85 -7.63 -30.86
C GLU A 14 0.54 -6.57 -31.94
N GLY A 15 -0.66 -5.99 -31.91
CA GLY A 15 -1.08 -4.95 -32.86
C GLY A 15 -0.36 -3.61 -32.69
N ASP A 16 0.02 -3.26 -31.45
CA ASP A 16 0.72 -2.01 -31.14
C ASP A 16 2.21 -2.11 -31.49
N VAL A 17 2.82 -3.26 -31.19
CA VAL A 17 4.24 -3.51 -31.50
C VAL A 17 4.49 -3.48 -33.01
N ASP A 18 3.66 -4.16 -33.81
CA ASP A 18 3.83 -4.21 -35.26
C ASP A 18 3.62 -2.83 -35.91
N THR A 19 2.67 -2.04 -35.41
CA THR A 19 2.44 -0.66 -35.87
C THR A 19 3.64 0.23 -35.57
N TYR A 20 4.19 0.13 -34.37
CA TYR A 20 5.39 0.87 -33.97
C TYR A 20 6.62 0.49 -34.82
N LEU A 21 6.86 -0.81 -35.03
CA LEU A 21 7.97 -1.29 -35.85
C LEU A 21 7.86 -0.82 -37.31
N ALA A 22 6.65 -0.77 -37.86
CA ALA A 22 6.39 -0.25 -39.20
C ALA A 22 6.68 1.25 -39.29
N ASP A 23 6.26 2.04 -38.29
CA ASP A 23 6.48 3.49 -38.29
C ASP A 23 7.96 3.85 -38.15
N VAL A 24 8.69 3.17 -37.27
CA VAL A 24 10.14 3.34 -37.10
C VAL A 24 10.92 3.01 -38.39
N GLY A 25 10.40 2.09 -39.20
CA GLY A 25 10.98 1.72 -40.49
C GLY A 25 10.94 2.82 -41.55
N ARG A 26 10.07 3.84 -41.40
CA ARG A 26 9.89 4.92 -42.39
C ARG A 26 11.02 5.94 -42.41
N TYR A 27 11.77 6.07 -41.31
CA TYR A 27 12.84 7.06 -41.19
C TYR A 27 14.16 6.53 -41.76
N PRO A 28 14.80 7.25 -42.69
CA PRO A 28 16.08 6.82 -43.27
C PRO A 28 17.21 6.90 -42.25
N LEU A 29 18.23 6.08 -42.47
CA LEU A 29 19.48 6.13 -41.71
C LEU A 29 20.24 7.40 -42.08
N LEU A 30 20.82 8.06 -41.08
CA LEU A 30 21.62 9.26 -41.27
C LEU A 30 23.04 8.91 -41.70
N SER A 31 23.62 9.73 -42.58
CA SER A 31 25.05 9.70 -42.86
C SER A 31 25.84 10.33 -41.72
N MET A 32 27.15 10.07 -41.65
CA MET A 32 28.01 10.68 -40.64
C MET A 32 28.05 12.21 -40.74
N GLU A 33 27.96 12.77 -41.95
CA GLU A 33 27.91 14.21 -42.18
C GLU A 33 26.59 14.81 -41.68
N GLU A 34 25.47 14.12 -41.93
CA GLU A 34 24.15 14.52 -41.44
C GLU A 34 24.09 14.45 -39.90
N GLU A 35 24.65 13.42 -39.27
CA GLU A 35 24.75 13.31 -37.81
C GLU A 35 25.52 14.49 -37.20
N GLN A 36 26.62 14.89 -37.84
CA GLN A 36 27.41 16.03 -37.38
C GLN A 36 26.64 17.34 -37.52
N GLU A 37 25.97 17.55 -38.64
CA GLU A 37 25.21 18.77 -38.89
C GLU A 37 24.01 18.90 -37.94
N LEU A 38 23.24 17.82 -37.79
CA LEU A 38 22.15 17.77 -36.81
C LEU A 38 22.69 18.00 -35.38
N GLY A 39 23.82 17.39 -35.02
CA GLY A 39 24.47 17.61 -33.72
C GLY A 39 24.90 19.07 -33.48
N ARG A 40 25.31 19.80 -34.52
CA ARG A 40 25.61 21.25 -34.41
C ARG A 40 24.34 22.07 -34.21
N ARG A 41 23.29 21.78 -34.98
CA ARG A 41 21.98 22.45 -34.87
C ARG A 41 21.33 22.22 -33.52
N ILE A 42 21.38 21.00 -32.99
CA ILE A 42 20.84 20.64 -31.66
C ILE A 42 21.50 21.46 -30.56
N ARG A 43 22.82 21.69 -30.62
CA ARG A 43 23.53 22.54 -29.65
C ARG A 43 23.14 24.01 -29.72
N ARG A 44 22.58 24.47 -30.85
CA ARG A 44 21.99 25.81 -30.99
C ARG A 44 20.54 25.88 -30.51
N GLY A 45 19.99 24.77 -29.98
CA GLY A 45 18.61 24.70 -29.48
C GLY A 45 17.56 24.33 -30.51
N ASP A 46 17.97 23.79 -31.67
CA ASP A 46 17.04 23.38 -32.72
C ASP A 46 16.28 22.09 -32.33
N GLY A 47 15.00 22.25 -32.00
CA GLY A 47 14.11 21.15 -31.62
C GLY A 47 13.76 20.21 -32.77
N GLU A 48 13.74 20.69 -34.01
CA GLU A 48 13.44 19.88 -35.19
C GLU A 48 14.63 18.97 -35.53
N ALA A 49 15.85 19.52 -35.46
CA ALA A 49 17.07 18.73 -35.60
C ALA A 49 17.16 17.63 -34.52
N ARG A 50 16.78 17.96 -33.27
CA ARG A 50 16.70 16.97 -32.17
C ARG A 50 15.71 15.86 -32.50
N ARG A 51 14.50 16.22 -32.94
CA ARG A 51 13.46 15.25 -33.30
C ARG A 51 13.92 14.35 -34.44
N ARG A 52 14.47 14.91 -35.52
CA ARG A 52 14.99 14.14 -36.66
C ARG A 52 16.09 13.17 -36.24
N MET A 53 17.04 13.62 -35.41
CA MET A 53 18.14 12.78 -34.93
C MET A 53 17.64 11.61 -34.07
N ILE A 54 16.60 11.81 -33.26
CA ILE A 54 15.97 10.75 -32.47
C ILE A 54 15.28 9.74 -33.40
N LEU A 55 14.38 10.20 -34.28
CA LEU A 55 13.55 9.34 -35.13
C LEU A 55 14.38 8.42 -36.03
N CYS A 56 15.44 8.94 -36.66
CA CYS A 56 16.34 8.16 -37.51
C CYS A 56 17.13 7.08 -36.75
N ASN A 57 17.24 7.17 -35.42
CA ASN A 57 18.01 6.26 -34.58
C ASN A 57 17.16 5.29 -33.73
N LEU A 58 15.83 5.32 -33.85
CA LEU A 58 14.94 4.40 -33.09
C LEU A 58 15.22 2.92 -33.40
N ARG A 59 15.67 2.60 -34.62
CA ARG A 59 16.07 1.25 -35.04
C ARG A 59 17.23 0.69 -34.20
N LEU A 60 18.14 1.56 -33.74
CA LEU A 60 19.24 1.18 -32.85
C LEU A 60 18.72 0.77 -31.47
N VAL A 61 17.69 1.45 -30.96
CA VAL A 61 17.09 1.10 -29.67
C VAL A 61 16.48 -0.30 -29.74
N ILE A 62 15.69 -0.56 -30.79
CA ILE A 62 15.07 -1.87 -31.04
C ILE A 62 16.11 -2.98 -31.08
N SER A 63 17.23 -2.79 -31.78
CA SER A 63 18.28 -3.82 -31.88
C SER A 63 18.99 -4.08 -30.56
N VAL A 64 19.13 -3.06 -29.71
CA VAL A 64 19.71 -3.21 -28.37
C VAL A 64 18.72 -3.88 -27.41
N ALA A 65 17.45 -3.46 -27.42
CA ALA A 65 16.39 -3.96 -26.54
C ALA A 65 16.14 -5.46 -26.70
N LYS A 66 16.27 -6.00 -27.92
CA LYS A 66 16.16 -7.44 -28.19
C LYS A 66 17.08 -8.32 -27.35
N ASN A 67 18.24 -7.82 -26.93
CA ASN A 67 19.18 -8.57 -26.09
C ASN A 67 18.75 -8.67 -24.61
N TYR A 68 17.67 -7.98 -24.24
CA TYR A 68 17.15 -7.87 -22.87
C TYR A 68 15.74 -8.47 -22.71
N LEU A 69 15.25 -9.17 -23.74
CA LEU A 69 14.01 -9.94 -23.66
C LEU A 69 14.04 -10.99 -22.53
N ASP A 70 12.87 -11.38 -22.06
CA ASP A 70 12.65 -12.43 -21.05
C ASP A 70 13.29 -12.11 -19.68
N ARG A 71 13.45 -10.82 -19.35
CA ARG A 71 14.04 -10.35 -18.08
C ARG A 71 13.04 -9.66 -17.14
N GLY A 72 11.75 -9.84 -17.38
CA GLY A 72 10.67 -9.34 -16.52
C GLY A 72 10.06 -8.00 -16.91
N LEU A 73 10.40 -7.44 -18.08
CA LEU A 73 9.69 -6.30 -18.69
C LEU A 73 9.25 -6.68 -20.10
N SER A 74 8.09 -6.14 -20.53
CA SER A 74 7.61 -6.26 -21.92
C SER A 74 8.64 -5.68 -22.89
N PHE A 75 8.65 -6.19 -24.13
CA PHE A 75 9.51 -5.66 -25.18
C PHE A 75 9.28 -4.16 -25.42
N MET A 76 8.03 -3.71 -25.40
CA MET A 76 7.69 -2.29 -25.57
C MET A 76 8.22 -1.44 -24.42
N ASP A 77 8.11 -1.92 -23.17
CA ASP A 77 8.69 -1.24 -22.02
C ASP A 77 10.22 -1.09 -22.14
N LEU A 78 10.91 -2.12 -22.63
CA LEU A 78 12.36 -2.05 -22.87
C LEU A 78 12.71 -1.04 -23.96
N VAL A 79 11.89 -0.96 -25.01
CA VAL A 79 12.06 0.01 -26.10
C VAL A 79 11.83 1.42 -25.60
N GLU A 80 10.78 1.68 -24.83
CA GLU A 80 10.47 3.00 -24.27
C GLU A 80 11.59 3.50 -23.35
N GLU A 81 12.10 2.64 -22.47
CA GLU A 81 13.23 2.99 -21.60
C GLU A 81 14.51 3.21 -22.40
N GLY A 82 14.73 2.43 -23.46
CA GLY A 82 15.80 2.64 -24.41
C GLY A 82 15.68 3.98 -25.16
N ASN A 83 14.48 4.38 -25.54
CA ASN A 83 14.17 5.66 -26.19
C ASN A 83 14.50 6.83 -25.26
N ILE A 84 14.20 6.71 -23.96
CA ILE A 84 14.62 7.70 -22.94
C ILE A 84 16.15 7.79 -22.87
N GLY A 85 16.86 6.66 -22.96
CA GLY A 85 18.31 6.62 -23.07
C GLY A 85 18.83 7.33 -24.32
N LEU A 86 18.22 7.05 -25.47
CA LEU A 86 18.56 7.68 -26.75
C LEU A 86 18.38 9.20 -26.71
N MET A 87 17.27 9.71 -26.16
CA MET A 87 17.03 11.15 -26.02
C MET A 87 18.15 11.83 -25.22
N LYS A 88 18.60 11.21 -24.12
CA LYS A 88 19.74 11.71 -23.33
C LYS A 88 21.05 11.68 -24.10
N ALA A 89 21.25 10.67 -24.95
CA ALA A 89 22.41 10.60 -25.82
C ALA A 89 22.43 11.74 -26.83
N VAL A 90 21.29 12.03 -27.46
CA VAL A 90 21.14 13.13 -28.43
C VAL A 90 21.47 14.48 -27.78
N GLU A 91 20.97 14.73 -26.57
CA GLU A 91 21.22 15.99 -25.84
C GLU A 91 22.69 16.20 -25.46
N ARG A 92 23.43 15.10 -25.23
CA ARG A 92 24.83 15.16 -24.77
C ARG A 92 25.86 14.88 -25.86
N TYR A 93 25.42 14.59 -27.07
CA TYR A 93 26.30 14.25 -28.17
C TYR A 93 27.16 15.46 -28.59
N LYS A 94 28.45 15.19 -28.80
CA LYS A 94 29.43 16.21 -29.22
C LYS A 94 29.98 15.82 -30.61
N PRO A 95 29.52 16.47 -31.69
CA PRO A 95 29.98 16.15 -33.05
C PRO A 95 31.46 16.50 -33.28
N GLU A 96 32.03 17.42 -32.49
CA GLU A 96 33.45 17.80 -32.54
C GLU A 96 34.42 16.64 -32.29
N LYS A 97 33.97 15.59 -31.59
CA LYS A 97 34.82 14.44 -31.28
C LYS A 97 35.02 13.48 -32.46
N GLY A 98 34.30 13.65 -33.57
CA GLY A 98 34.48 12.83 -34.78
C GLY A 98 34.03 11.37 -34.68
N PHE A 99 33.44 10.92 -33.57
CA PHE A 99 32.89 9.56 -33.45
C PHE A 99 31.45 9.48 -33.95
N LYS A 100 31.09 8.35 -34.56
CA LYS A 100 29.71 8.04 -34.98
C LYS A 100 28.75 8.15 -33.79
N PHE A 101 27.56 8.68 -34.01
CA PHE A 101 26.57 8.85 -32.95
C PHE A 101 26.17 7.51 -32.32
N SER A 102 26.01 6.47 -33.15
CA SER A 102 25.62 5.12 -32.70
C SER A 102 26.56 4.54 -31.62
N THR A 103 27.87 4.78 -31.72
CA THR A 103 28.86 4.37 -30.72
C THR A 103 28.59 5.02 -29.35
N TYR A 104 28.23 6.29 -29.35
CA TYR A 104 27.92 7.04 -28.13
C TYR A 104 26.55 6.66 -27.57
N ALA A 105 25.53 6.60 -28.44
CA ALA A 105 24.15 6.29 -28.07
C ALA A 105 24.01 4.91 -27.42
N LEU A 106 24.77 3.92 -27.91
CA LEU A 106 24.73 2.56 -27.41
C LEU A 106 24.94 2.45 -25.88
N TRP A 107 25.84 3.26 -25.32
CA TRP A 107 26.08 3.30 -23.87
C TRP A 107 24.86 3.79 -23.10
N TRP A 108 24.25 4.89 -23.56
CA TRP A 108 23.08 5.47 -22.93
C TRP A 108 21.84 4.58 -23.02
N ILE A 109 21.64 3.95 -24.18
CA ILE A 109 20.54 3.00 -24.40
C ILE A 109 20.69 1.80 -23.46
N ARG A 110 21.88 1.15 -23.43
CA ARG A 110 22.12 0.03 -22.51
C ARG A 110 21.96 0.43 -21.05
N GLN A 111 22.45 1.60 -20.66
CA GLN A 111 22.35 2.07 -19.28
C GLN A 111 20.90 2.32 -18.87
N ALA A 112 20.09 2.92 -19.75
CA ALA A 112 18.69 3.19 -19.48
C ALA A 112 17.91 1.87 -19.32
N ILE A 113 18.07 0.94 -20.26
CA ILE A 113 17.41 -0.39 -20.21
C ILE A 113 17.83 -1.15 -18.94
N ARG A 114 19.13 -1.23 -18.64
CA ARG A 114 19.61 -1.90 -17.41
C ARG A 114 19.04 -1.25 -16.16
N ARG A 115 19.02 0.09 -16.10
CA ARG A 115 18.45 0.81 -14.96
C ARG A 115 16.95 0.56 -14.83
N ALA A 116 16.22 0.49 -15.93
CA ALA A 116 14.80 0.18 -15.92
C ALA A 116 14.56 -1.24 -15.39
N LEU A 117 15.28 -2.23 -15.91
CA LEU A 117 15.21 -3.61 -15.43
C LEU A 117 15.45 -3.71 -13.91
N LEU A 118 16.47 -3.00 -13.39
CA LEU A 118 16.76 -2.99 -11.96
C LEU A 118 15.62 -2.37 -11.12
N ASN A 119 14.90 -1.38 -11.64
CA ASN A 119 13.90 -0.65 -10.86
C ASN A 119 12.46 -1.11 -11.06
N LYS A 120 12.14 -1.67 -12.23
CA LYS A 120 10.78 -1.93 -12.69
C LYS A 120 10.48 -3.40 -13.01
N ALA A 121 11.48 -4.22 -13.31
CA ALA A 121 11.24 -5.62 -13.73
C ALA A 121 10.76 -6.55 -12.61
N ARG A 122 10.61 -6.05 -11.38
CA ARG A 122 10.29 -6.84 -10.19
C ARG A 122 9.23 -6.12 -9.39
N ASN A 123 8.26 -6.88 -8.88
CA ASN A 123 7.18 -6.37 -8.04
C ASN A 123 7.69 -5.70 -6.77
N ILE A 124 8.75 -6.26 -6.17
CA ILE A 124 9.43 -5.68 -5.01
C ILE A 124 10.75 -5.07 -5.47
N ARG A 125 10.87 -3.75 -5.32
CA ARG A 125 12.07 -3.02 -5.75
C ARG A 125 13.25 -3.28 -4.82
N ILE A 126 14.33 -3.81 -5.38
CA ILE A 126 15.60 -4.00 -4.69
C ILE A 126 16.55 -2.85 -5.08
N PRO A 127 17.20 -2.15 -4.12
CA PRO A 127 18.19 -1.14 -4.44
C PRO A 127 19.38 -1.71 -5.25
N SER A 128 20.01 -0.87 -6.10
CA SER A 128 21.10 -1.31 -6.97
C SER A 128 22.29 -1.92 -6.21
N HIS A 129 22.70 -1.29 -5.10
CA HIS A 129 23.80 -1.79 -4.28
C HIS A 129 23.53 -3.17 -3.68
N MET A 130 22.28 -3.50 -3.38
CA MET A 130 21.91 -4.85 -2.92
C MET A 130 21.96 -5.87 -4.05
N MET A 131 21.62 -5.49 -5.28
CA MET A 131 21.73 -6.40 -6.43
C MET A 131 23.18 -6.72 -6.79
N ASP A 132 24.09 -5.77 -6.66
CA ASP A 132 25.52 -6.03 -6.86
C ASP A 132 26.03 -7.07 -5.85
N VAL A 133 25.67 -6.92 -4.57
CA VAL A 133 25.99 -7.89 -3.52
C VAL A 133 25.33 -9.24 -3.78
N MET A 134 24.08 -9.28 -4.22
CA MET A 134 23.37 -10.51 -4.54
C MET A 134 23.99 -11.25 -5.75
N ASN A 135 24.49 -10.52 -6.74
CA ASN A 135 25.20 -11.13 -7.87
C ASN A 135 26.57 -11.68 -7.44
N GLN A 136 27.29 -10.96 -6.57
CA GLN A 136 28.52 -11.48 -5.95
C GLN A 136 28.23 -12.72 -5.10
N TRP A 137 27.14 -12.70 -4.34
CA TRP A 137 26.66 -13.85 -3.57
C TRP A 137 26.39 -15.05 -4.46
N ARG A 138 25.62 -14.89 -5.54
CA ARG A 138 25.31 -15.96 -6.49
C ARG A 138 26.58 -16.51 -7.15
N LYS A 139 27.53 -15.63 -7.51
CA LYS A 139 28.82 -16.03 -8.08
C LYS A 139 29.66 -16.83 -7.08
N ALA A 140 29.81 -16.34 -5.85
CA ALA A 140 30.53 -17.02 -4.79
C ALA A 140 29.89 -18.37 -4.45
N MET A 141 28.56 -18.43 -4.38
CA MET A 141 27.82 -19.67 -4.17
C MET A 141 28.12 -20.69 -5.26
N HIS A 142 28.14 -20.28 -6.53
CA HIS A 142 28.45 -21.18 -7.65
C HIS A 142 29.91 -21.68 -7.61
N GLU A 143 30.87 -20.77 -7.39
CA GLU A 143 32.30 -21.12 -7.26
C GLU A 143 32.56 -22.09 -6.10
N MET A 144 31.93 -21.85 -4.94
CA MET A 144 32.08 -22.71 -3.76
C MET A 144 31.39 -24.06 -3.95
N THR A 145 30.25 -24.09 -4.62
CA THR A 145 29.57 -25.35 -4.95
C THR A 145 30.44 -26.21 -5.87
N GLN A 146 31.12 -25.59 -6.84
CA GLN A 146 32.06 -26.28 -7.72
C GLN A 146 33.30 -26.78 -6.98
N SER A 147 33.86 -26.01 -6.03
CA SER A 147 35.07 -26.41 -5.33
C SER A 147 34.85 -27.41 -4.20
N MET A 148 33.71 -27.34 -3.50
CA MET A 148 33.41 -28.18 -2.34
C MET A 148 32.56 -29.41 -2.70
N GLY A 149 31.94 -29.45 -3.88
CA GLY A 149 31.03 -30.52 -4.28
C GLY A 149 29.72 -30.60 -3.48
N ARG A 150 29.45 -29.60 -2.63
CA ARG A 150 28.22 -29.44 -1.85
C ARG A 150 27.75 -28.00 -1.88
N GLN A 151 26.47 -27.75 -1.55
CA GLN A 151 26.01 -26.37 -1.36
C GLN A 151 26.67 -25.74 -0.13
N PRO A 152 27.24 -24.53 -0.25
CA PRO A 152 27.84 -23.81 0.87
C PRO A 152 26.77 -23.24 1.80
N SER A 153 27.05 -23.19 3.11
CA SER A 153 26.19 -22.54 4.09
C SER A 153 26.19 -21.01 3.88
N PRO A 154 25.08 -20.30 4.15
CA PRO A 154 25.04 -18.84 4.07
C PRO A 154 26.15 -18.15 4.87
N GLU A 155 26.54 -18.72 6.02
CA GLU A 155 27.64 -18.21 6.85
C GLU A 155 28.99 -18.33 6.15
N GLU A 156 29.24 -19.45 5.46
CA GLU A 156 30.48 -19.69 4.71
C GLU A 156 30.62 -18.70 3.55
N ILE A 157 29.51 -18.39 2.87
CA ILE A 157 29.47 -17.40 1.78
C ILE A 157 29.72 -15.99 2.35
N ALA A 158 29.11 -15.66 3.49
CA ALA A 158 29.29 -14.37 4.16
C ALA A 158 30.74 -14.13 4.57
N ILE A 159 31.41 -15.16 5.11
CA ILE A 159 32.85 -15.12 5.45
C ILE A 159 33.69 -14.89 4.19
N ARG A 160 33.42 -15.64 3.10
CA ARG A 160 34.17 -15.49 1.85
C ARG A 160 34.02 -14.09 1.23
N LEU A 161 32.84 -13.50 1.33
CA LEU A 161 32.55 -12.16 0.82
C LEU A 161 32.89 -11.03 1.81
N ASN A 162 33.39 -11.37 3.01
CA ASN A 162 33.67 -10.44 4.10
C ASN A 162 32.48 -9.51 4.41
N LEU A 163 31.28 -10.08 4.44
CA LEU A 163 30.04 -9.36 4.70
C LEU A 163 29.70 -9.40 6.21
N PRO A 164 29.26 -8.28 6.81
CA PRO A 164 28.67 -8.30 8.15
C PRO A 164 27.45 -9.23 8.21
N ALA A 165 27.27 -9.92 9.34
CA ALA A 165 26.17 -10.89 9.53
C ALA A 165 24.79 -10.27 9.24
N GLU A 166 24.56 -9.02 9.65
CA GLU A 166 23.30 -8.30 9.36
C GLU A 166 23.04 -8.15 7.85
N LYS A 167 24.08 -7.84 7.06
CA LYS A 167 23.98 -7.68 5.61
C LYS A 167 23.79 -9.02 4.92
N ALA A 168 24.47 -10.07 5.37
CA ALA A 168 24.28 -11.43 4.86
C ALA A 168 22.83 -11.89 5.06
N ALA A 169 22.27 -11.71 6.26
CA ALA A 169 20.88 -12.03 6.56
C ALA A 169 19.88 -11.22 5.72
N ALA A 170 20.18 -9.95 5.43
CA ALA A 170 19.35 -9.13 4.55
C ALA A 170 19.39 -9.62 3.09
N VAL A 171 20.56 -10.02 2.59
CA VAL A 171 20.72 -10.56 1.23
C VAL A 171 20.01 -11.91 1.11
N GLN A 172 20.15 -12.79 2.11
CA GLN A 172 19.46 -14.07 2.15
C GLN A 172 17.94 -13.90 2.10
N ARG A 173 17.37 -13.05 2.97
CA ARG A 173 15.93 -12.76 2.95
C ARG A 173 15.47 -12.20 1.60
N ALA A 174 16.26 -11.31 1.00
CA ALA A 174 15.94 -10.76 -0.32
C ALA A 174 15.93 -11.84 -1.42
N MET A 175 16.82 -12.82 -1.34
CA MET A 175 16.85 -13.97 -2.26
C MET A 175 15.69 -14.93 -2.04
N GLU A 176 15.33 -15.24 -0.80
CA GLU A 176 14.18 -16.09 -0.46
C GLU A 176 12.87 -15.50 -1.00
N VAL A 177 12.63 -14.21 -0.73
CA VAL A 177 11.46 -13.49 -1.26
C VAL A 177 11.43 -13.52 -2.79
N GLN A 178 12.59 -13.43 -3.44
CA GLN A 178 12.67 -13.49 -4.90
C GLN A 178 12.30 -14.88 -5.45
N ASN A 179 12.79 -15.94 -4.82
CA ASN A 179 12.53 -17.31 -5.27
C ASN A 179 11.05 -17.67 -5.07
N ASN A 180 10.47 -17.31 -3.93
CA ASN A 180 9.06 -17.61 -3.61
C ASN A 180 8.06 -16.91 -4.54
N ILE A 181 8.40 -15.72 -5.06
CA ILE A 181 7.55 -15.01 -6.03
C ILE A 181 7.71 -15.58 -7.45
N SER A 182 8.85 -16.20 -7.76
CA SER A 182 9.10 -16.74 -9.11
C SER A 182 8.48 -18.12 -9.31
N GLU A 183 8.21 -18.86 -8.23
CA GLU A 183 7.44 -20.11 -8.25
C GLU A 183 5.92 -19.89 -8.41
N SER A 184 5.44 -18.66 -8.51
CA SER A 184 4.02 -18.34 -8.67
C SER A 184 3.46 -18.61 -10.08
N THR A 185 4.05 -19.53 -10.84
CA THR A 185 3.26 -20.38 -11.76
C THR A 185 2.66 -21.53 -10.94
N LEU A 186 2.05 -21.19 -9.81
CA LEU A 186 1.27 -22.10 -9.01
C LEU A 186 -0.05 -22.29 -9.76
N ASP A 187 -0.40 -23.54 -10.08
CA ASP A 187 -1.72 -23.89 -10.59
C ASP A 187 -2.81 -23.17 -9.77
N GLU A 188 -3.93 -22.78 -10.39
CA GLU A 188 -5.03 -22.03 -9.75
C GLU A 188 -5.41 -22.60 -8.36
N VAL A 189 -5.35 -23.93 -8.23
CA VAL A 189 -5.61 -24.69 -7.00
C VAL A 189 -4.67 -24.30 -5.85
N SER A 190 -3.41 -23.99 -6.10
CA SER A 190 -2.46 -23.59 -5.05
C SER A 190 -2.62 -22.12 -4.63
N LEU A 191 -3.18 -21.29 -5.50
CA LEU A 191 -3.49 -19.89 -5.19
C LEU A 191 -4.70 -19.79 -4.26
N GLU A 192 -5.70 -20.65 -4.44
CA GLU A 192 -6.85 -20.80 -3.54
C GLU A 192 -6.42 -21.23 -2.13
N HIS A 193 -5.54 -22.24 -2.01
CA HIS A 193 -5.02 -22.67 -0.70
C HIS A 193 -4.19 -21.59 0.01
N LEU A 194 -3.40 -20.79 -0.73
CA LEU A 194 -2.67 -19.67 -0.15
C LEU A 194 -3.62 -18.54 0.26
N GLN A 195 -4.66 -18.27 -0.52
CA GLN A 195 -5.70 -17.33 -0.17
C GLN A 195 -6.46 -17.79 1.08
N GLU A 196 -6.74 -19.08 1.22
CA GLU A 196 -7.37 -19.68 2.39
C GLU A 196 -6.48 -19.57 3.65
N ALA A 197 -5.17 -19.85 3.54
CA ALA A 197 -4.23 -19.69 4.65
C ALA A 197 -4.01 -18.22 5.08
N ILE A 198 -4.10 -17.28 4.13
CA ILE A 198 -4.08 -15.83 4.41
C ILE A 198 -5.42 -15.39 5.01
N ALA A 199 -6.54 -15.92 4.51
CA ALA A 199 -7.87 -15.66 5.02
C ALA A 199 -8.03 -16.18 6.45
N GLU A 200 -7.51 -17.36 6.81
CA GLU A 200 -7.48 -17.84 8.20
C GLU A 200 -6.71 -16.91 9.15
N ASN A 201 -5.66 -16.24 8.64
CA ASN A 201 -4.90 -15.26 9.42
C ASN A 201 -5.64 -13.92 9.59
N GLN A 202 -6.39 -13.47 8.56
CA GLN A 202 -7.18 -12.24 8.62
C GLN A 202 -8.52 -12.45 9.35
N GLU A 203 -9.14 -13.59 9.12
CA GLU A 203 -10.27 -14.17 9.85
C GLU A 203 -9.78 -14.91 11.10
N ARG A 204 -8.93 -14.26 11.92
CA ARG A 204 -9.13 -14.40 13.36
C ARG A 204 -10.49 -13.80 13.71
N ARG A 205 -11.56 -14.50 13.32
CA ARG A 205 -12.88 -14.38 13.92
C ARG A 205 -12.60 -14.47 15.40
N LEU A 206 -12.94 -13.41 16.14
CA LEU A 206 -12.99 -13.49 17.59
C LEU A 206 -13.75 -14.79 17.89
N PRO A 207 -13.16 -15.76 18.61
CA PRO A 207 -13.77 -17.08 18.77
C PRO A 207 -15.24 -16.95 19.18
N GLU A 208 -16.11 -17.92 18.88
CA GLU A 208 -17.48 -17.90 19.42
C GLU A 208 -17.49 -17.66 20.94
N ASP A 209 -16.43 -18.12 21.62
CA ASP A 209 -16.10 -17.84 23.02
C ASP A 209 -16.04 -16.34 23.36
N TYR A 210 -15.60 -15.46 22.47
CA TYR A 210 -15.57 -14.00 22.71
C TYR A 210 -16.98 -13.41 22.83
N ASN A 211 -17.91 -13.81 21.95
CA ASN A 211 -19.29 -13.34 22.02
C ASN A 211 -20.01 -13.90 23.25
N ILE A 212 -19.75 -15.18 23.57
CA ILE A 212 -20.27 -15.83 24.79
C ILE A 212 -19.69 -15.16 26.04
N PHE A 213 -18.38 -14.93 26.07
CA PHE A 213 -17.69 -14.25 27.17
C PHE A 213 -18.17 -12.81 27.34
N LYS A 214 -18.32 -12.07 26.23
CA LYS A 214 -18.86 -10.72 26.24
C LYS A 214 -20.29 -10.69 26.79
N GLY A 215 -21.15 -11.61 26.38
CA GLY A 215 -22.52 -11.73 26.91
C GLY A 215 -22.54 -12.06 28.41
N ARG A 216 -21.68 -12.98 28.86
CA ARG A 216 -21.50 -13.30 30.30
C ARG A 216 -20.98 -12.10 31.09
N LEU A 217 -20.04 -11.36 30.54
CA LEU A 217 -19.47 -10.16 31.15
C LEU A 217 -20.52 -9.03 31.25
N GLU A 218 -21.29 -8.79 30.19
CA GLU A 218 -22.38 -7.81 30.19
C GLU A 218 -23.46 -8.18 31.21
N HIS A 219 -23.80 -9.46 31.31
CA HIS A 219 -24.72 -9.97 32.31
C HIS A 219 -24.18 -9.73 33.72
N ALA A 220 -22.95 -10.14 34.01
CA ALA A 220 -22.29 -9.96 35.31
C ALA A 220 -22.22 -8.47 35.73
N ILE A 221 -21.88 -7.59 34.78
CA ILE A 221 -21.85 -6.14 35.02
C ILE A 221 -23.23 -5.59 35.39
N SER A 222 -24.31 -6.15 34.83
CA SER A 222 -25.68 -5.68 35.09
C SER A 222 -26.32 -6.24 36.36
N THR A 223 -25.92 -7.44 36.80
CA THR A 223 -26.55 -8.15 37.92
C THR A 223 -25.77 -8.06 39.22
N VAL A 224 -24.43 -8.08 39.16
CA VAL A 224 -23.57 -8.18 40.34
C VAL A 224 -23.19 -6.80 40.88
N LEU A 225 -23.03 -5.82 40.00
CA LEU A 225 -22.53 -4.49 40.36
C LEU A 225 -23.64 -3.55 40.79
N THR A 226 -23.31 -2.63 41.68
CA THR A 226 -24.18 -1.48 41.95
C THR A 226 -24.26 -0.57 40.74
N ARG A 227 -25.35 0.19 40.65
CA ARG A 227 -25.58 1.19 39.61
C ARG A 227 -24.40 2.17 39.42
N ARG A 228 -23.72 2.53 40.52
CA ARG A 228 -22.55 3.43 40.50
C ARG A 228 -21.29 2.74 39.95
N GLU A 229 -21.05 1.49 40.35
CA GLU A 229 -19.94 0.67 39.86
C GLU A 229 -20.08 0.37 38.36
N GLU A 230 -21.30 0.03 37.92
CA GLU A 230 -21.62 -0.21 36.51
C GLU A 230 -21.27 1.01 35.63
N ILE A 231 -21.66 2.22 36.05
CA ILE A 231 -21.36 3.44 35.29
C ILE A 231 -19.84 3.68 35.19
N VAL A 232 -19.12 3.53 36.30
CA VAL A 232 -17.67 3.77 36.34
C VAL A 232 -16.95 2.80 35.41
N LEU A 233 -17.26 1.50 35.45
CA LEU A 233 -16.64 0.51 34.56
C LEU A 233 -17.02 0.73 33.08
N ARG A 234 -18.29 1.01 32.78
CA ARG A 234 -18.77 1.27 31.41
C ARG A 234 -18.08 2.49 30.79
N LEU A 235 -17.88 3.56 31.55
CA LEU A 235 -17.17 4.76 31.10
C LEU A 235 -15.65 4.57 31.00
N ARG A 236 -15.05 3.78 31.90
CA ARG A 236 -13.61 3.56 31.97
C ARG A 236 -13.07 2.66 30.86
N TYR A 237 -13.71 1.51 30.66
CA TYR A 237 -13.27 0.48 29.73
C TYR A 237 -13.98 0.53 28.37
N GLY A 238 -14.85 1.52 28.17
CA GLY A 238 -15.45 1.76 26.86
C GLY A 238 -16.48 0.70 26.45
N PHE A 239 -17.10 0.01 27.41
CA PHE A 239 -18.23 -0.90 27.13
C PHE A 239 -19.42 -0.19 26.47
N CYS A 240 -19.45 1.14 26.46
CA CYS A 240 -20.40 1.97 25.70
C CYS A 240 -19.76 2.57 24.44
N ARG A 241 -19.81 1.86 23.30
CA ARG A 241 -19.63 2.23 21.86
C ARG A 241 -18.66 3.35 21.42
N ARG A 242 -17.96 4.07 22.30
CA ARG A 242 -16.82 4.93 21.98
C ARG A 242 -15.56 4.19 22.42
N PRO A 243 -14.57 4.03 21.52
CA PRO A 243 -13.31 3.33 21.82
C PRO A 243 -12.37 4.14 22.73
N GLU A 244 -12.84 5.26 23.27
CA GLU A 244 -12.04 6.15 24.11
C GLU A 244 -12.17 5.72 25.57
N HIS A 245 -11.10 5.14 26.09
CA HIS A 245 -10.93 4.95 27.52
C HIS A 245 -10.93 6.31 28.21
N ILE A 246 -11.92 6.56 29.08
CA ILE A 246 -12.00 7.83 29.81
C ILE A 246 -11.06 7.76 31.03
N THR A 247 -10.30 8.83 31.27
CA THR A 247 -9.43 8.91 32.45
C THR A 247 -10.28 9.00 33.73
N LEU A 248 -9.76 8.48 34.86
CA LEU A 248 -10.44 8.54 36.16
C LEU A 248 -10.81 9.98 36.58
N GLU A 249 -9.98 10.94 36.18
CA GLU A 249 -10.20 12.36 36.44
C GLU A 249 -11.38 12.92 35.65
N GLU A 250 -11.55 12.51 34.40
CA GLU A 250 -12.68 12.93 33.58
C GLU A 250 -13.99 12.23 33.97
N ILE A 251 -13.92 10.96 34.40
CA ILE A 251 -15.05 10.26 35.02
C ILE A 251 -15.46 10.97 36.31
N GLY A 252 -14.49 11.37 37.15
CA GLY A 252 -14.72 12.13 38.37
C GLY A 252 -15.44 13.45 38.09
N ARG A 253 -14.99 14.22 37.09
CA ARG A 253 -15.66 15.45 36.66
C ARG A 253 -17.11 15.23 36.20
N ARG A 254 -17.39 14.15 35.47
CA ARG A 254 -18.75 13.83 34.99
C ARG A 254 -19.70 13.37 36.10
N LEU A 255 -19.17 12.71 37.14
CA LEU A 255 -19.95 12.18 38.25
C LEU A 255 -19.95 13.08 39.50
N GLY A 256 -19.24 14.21 39.48
CA GLY A 256 -19.07 15.07 40.65
C GLY A 256 -18.25 14.43 41.77
N LEU A 257 -17.33 13.51 41.43
CA LEU A 257 -16.50 12.75 42.37
C LEU A 257 -15.02 13.11 42.23
N THR A 258 -14.26 12.94 43.31
CA THR A 258 -12.80 13.04 43.25
C THR A 258 -12.21 11.86 42.48
N ARG A 259 -11.06 12.06 41.82
CA ARG A 259 -10.33 11.00 41.11
C ARG A 259 -10.10 9.76 41.98
N GLU A 260 -9.69 9.95 43.22
CA GLU A 260 -9.42 8.84 44.15
C GLU A 260 -10.70 8.09 44.52
N ARG A 261 -11.84 8.80 44.61
CA ARG A 261 -13.12 8.15 44.86
C ARG A 261 -13.56 7.27 43.68
N VAL A 262 -13.33 7.70 42.45
CA VAL A 262 -13.59 6.89 41.25
C VAL A 262 -12.68 5.66 41.22
N ARG A 263 -11.40 5.79 41.59
CA ARG A 263 -10.45 4.67 41.69
C ARG A 263 -10.90 3.61 42.70
N GLN A 264 -11.40 4.04 43.87
CA GLN A 264 -11.95 3.13 44.87
C GLN A 264 -13.16 2.35 44.36
N ILE A 265 -14.07 3.03 43.64
CA ILE A 265 -15.27 2.40 43.06
C ILE A 265 -14.86 1.41 41.95
N GLU A 266 -13.89 1.75 41.11
CA GLU A 266 -13.33 0.86 40.07
C GLU A 266 -12.74 -0.41 40.71
N GLN A 267 -11.91 -0.28 41.74
CA GLN A 267 -11.33 -1.44 42.43
C GLN A 267 -12.39 -2.33 43.08
N GLN A 268 -13.39 -1.74 43.75
CA GLN A 268 -14.49 -2.50 44.35
C GLN A 268 -15.30 -3.26 43.30
N ALA A 269 -15.57 -2.63 42.15
CA ALA A 269 -16.27 -3.27 41.05
C ALA A 269 -15.48 -4.43 40.44
N LEU A 270 -14.16 -4.26 40.24
CA LEU A 270 -13.28 -5.31 39.71
C LEU A 270 -13.17 -6.49 40.68
N THR A 271 -13.03 -6.24 41.99
CA THR A 271 -12.99 -7.30 43.00
C THR A 271 -14.28 -8.12 43.00
N ARG A 272 -15.45 -7.46 42.86
CA ARG A 272 -16.75 -8.15 42.79
C ARG A 272 -16.93 -8.98 41.53
N LEU A 273 -16.53 -8.45 40.37
CA LEU A 273 -16.53 -9.21 39.12
C LEU A 273 -15.60 -10.42 39.22
N TRP A 274 -14.42 -10.24 39.82
CA TRP A 274 -13.46 -11.32 40.03
C TRP A 274 -14.04 -12.44 40.91
N THR A 275 -14.69 -12.09 42.04
CA THR A 275 -15.36 -13.09 42.90
C THR A 275 -16.49 -13.84 42.18
N TYR A 276 -17.24 -13.15 41.32
CA TYR A 276 -18.31 -13.77 40.52
C TYR A 276 -17.76 -14.80 39.52
N PHE A 277 -16.70 -14.45 38.79
CA PHE A 277 -16.09 -15.36 37.82
C PHE A 277 -15.36 -16.56 38.47
N MET A 278 -14.93 -16.44 39.72
CA MET A 278 -14.31 -17.51 40.49
C MET A 278 -15.32 -18.42 41.24
N GLY A 279 -16.63 -18.23 41.01
CA GLY A 279 -17.67 -19.09 41.58
C GLY A 279 -17.99 -18.83 43.06
N GLY A 280 -17.65 -17.64 43.58
CA GLY A 280 -18.02 -17.25 44.94
C GLY A 280 -19.45 -16.70 45.01
N ASP A 281 -20.14 -16.94 46.14
CA ASP A 281 -21.44 -16.34 46.42
C ASP A 281 -21.31 -14.81 46.55
N VAL A 282 -21.71 -14.10 45.50
CA VAL A 282 -21.76 -12.63 45.55
C VAL A 282 -23.13 -12.21 46.06
N GLN A 283 -23.18 -11.78 47.32
CA GLN A 283 -24.39 -11.20 47.90
C GLN A 283 -24.82 -9.97 47.08
N PRO A 284 -26.11 -9.84 46.71
CA PRO A 284 -26.60 -8.69 45.98
C PRO A 284 -26.37 -7.41 46.80
N PRO A 285 -26.09 -6.28 46.15
CA PRO A 285 -25.67 -5.09 46.87
C PRO A 285 -26.78 -4.57 47.78
N VAL A 286 -26.43 -4.29 49.04
CA VAL A 286 -27.29 -3.57 49.97
C VAL A 286 -27.39 -2.10 49.49
N PRO A 287 -28.60 -1.54 49.29
CA PRO A 287 -28.76 -0.17 48.81
C PRO A 287 -28.14 0.82 49.80
N SER A 288 -27.31 1.73 49.31
CA SER A 288 -26.64 2.72 50.15
C SER A 288 -27.64 3.76 50.67
N ARG A 289 -27.63 4.06 51.98
CA ARG A 289 -28.54 5.04 52.63
C ARG A 289 -28.32 6.53 52.23
N LYS A 290 -27.28 6.87 51.46
CA LYS A 290 -27.02 8.26 51.05
C LYS A 290 -27.74 8.54 49.73
N PRO A 291 -28.44 9.68 49.59
CA PRO A 291 -29.17 10.00 48.36
C PRO A 291 -28.21 9.93 47.18
N ASP A 292 -28.69 9.28 46.13
CA ASP A 292 -27.92 9.04 44.93
C ASP A 292 -27.57 10.33 44.21
N VAL A 293 -26.42 10.30 43.53
CA VAL A 293 -25.98 11.37 42.61
C VAL A 293 -27.19 11.80 41.78
N PRO A 294 -27.49 13.10 41.65
CA PRO A 294 -28.68 13.52 40.93
C PRO A 294 -28.65 12.92 39.52
N ASP A 295 -29.71 12.23 39.14
CA ASP A 295 -29.98 11.81 37.76
C ASP A 295 -29.29 10.53 37.24
N ILE A 296 -28.91 9.59 38.12
CA ILE A 296 -28.40 8.25 37.74
C ILE A 296 -29.38 7.53 36.78
N GLU A 297 -30.68 7.55 37.10
CA GLU A 297 -31.70 6.80 36.36
C GLU A 297 -31.92 7.35 34.94
N ASN A 298 -31.94 8.68 34.78
CA ASN A 298 -32.00 9.33 33.47
C ASN A 298 -30.72 9.12 32.66
N MET A 299 -29.54 9.15 33.30
CA MET A 299 -28.28 8.93 32.60
C MET A 299 -28.18 7.51 32.04
N LEU A 300 -28.67 6.52 32.79
CA LEU A 300 -28.66 5.13 32.35
C LEU A 300 -29.82 4.76 31.43
N ALA A 301 -30.99 5.38 31.59
CA ALA A 301 -32.06 5.29 30.61
C ALA A 301 -31.64 5.90 29.27
N ARG A 302 -30.87 7.00 29.26
CA ARG A 302 -30.27 7.59 28.04
C ARG A 302 -29.22 6.68 27.41
N LEU A 303 -28.44 5.95 28.22
CA LEU A 303 -27.46 4.97 27.73
C LEU A 303 -28.16 3.72 27.15
N ARG A 304 -29.14 3.15 27.86
CA ARG A 304 -29.90 1.96 27.41
C ARG A 304 -30.82 2.23 26.21
N ARG A 305 -31.52 3.38 26.15
CA ARG A 305 -32.35 3.76 24.97
C ARG A 305 -31.51 4.00 23.72
N ARG A 306 -30.24 4.38 23.86
CA ARG A 306 -29.27 4.47 22.74
C ARG A 306 -28.76 3.11 22.28
N GLU A 307 -28.75 2.09 23.16
CA GLU A 307 -28.46 0.70 22.79
C GLU A 307 -29.61 0.09 21.96
N THR A 308 -30.88 0.30 22.34
CA THR A 308 -32.04 -0.29 21.65
C THR A 308 -32.34 0.34 20.28
N LEU A 309 -32.19 1.67 20.14
CA LEU A 309 -32.39 2.37 18.85
C LEU A 309 -31.34 2.03 17.78
N ALA A 310 -30.19 1.46 18.18
CA ALA A 310 -29.14 1.06 17.26
C ALA A 310 -29.37 -0.35 16.70
N PHE A 311 -30.08 -1.21 17.42
CA PHE A 311 -30.41 -2.58 17.01
C PHE A 311 -31.48 -2.59 15.90
N SER A 312 -32.47 -1.69 15.97
CA SER A 312 -33.52 -1.58 14.94
C SER A 312 -33.05 -0.96 13.62
N LYS A 313 -31.89 -0.27 13.60
CA LYS A 313 -31.28 0.30 12.38
C LYS A 313 -30.30 -0.64 11.69
N THR A 314 -29.84 -1.70 12.35
CA THR A 314 -29.01 -2.74 11.72
C THR A 314 -29.85 -3.83 11.04
N GLU A 315 -31.14 -3.96 11.36
CA GLU A 315 -32.05 -4.94 10.73
C GLU A 315 -32.80 -4.41 9.49
N THR A 316 -32.77 -3.10 9.20
CA THR A 316 -33.45 -2.49 8.03
C THR A 316 -32.49 -2.02 6.92
N GLY A 317 -31.31 -2.65 6.85
CA GLY A 317 -30.23 -2.32 5.90
C GLY A 317 -29.97 -3.38 4.82
N GLY A 318 -31.01 -3.85 4.12
CA GLY A 318 -30.93 -4.65 2.89
C GLY A 318 -32.36 -4.83 2.39
N VAL A 319 -32.80 -4.38 1.21
CA VAL A 319 -32.28 -4.58 -0.14
C VAL A 319 -32.74 -3.38 -0.98
N ARG A 320 -31.83 -2.73 -1.72
CA ARG A 320 -32.20 -1.74 -2.75
C ARG A 320 -31.94 -2.35 -4.12
N GLN A 321 -32.94 -3.07 -4.65
CA GLN A 321 -33.01 -3.36 -6.09
C GLN A 321 -33.45 -2.09 -6.81
N GLN A 322 -32.69 -1.70 -7.84
CA GLN A 322 -33.11 -0.67 -8.80
C GLN A 322 -34.12 -1.28 -9.78
N PRO A 323 -35.21 -0.59 -10.16
CA PRO A 323 -35.90 -0.88 -11.39
C PRO A 323 -35.58 0.16 -12.48
N GLY A 324 -35.13 -0.36 -13.62
CA GLY A 324 -35.59 -0.10 -14.98
C GLY A 324 -36.01 1.32 -15.38
N ALA A 325 -35.28 1.86 -16.36
CA ALA A 325 -35.72 2.94 -17.21
C ALA A 325 -37.03 2.60 -17.94
N GLY A 326 -37.98 3.54 -17.92
CA GLY A 326 -39.23 3.49 -18.68
C GLY A 326 -39.72 4.90 -18.98
N ASN A 327 -39.77 5.23 -20.27
CA ASN A 327 -40.25 6.48 -20.86
C ASN A 327 -41.67 6.87 -20.41
N GLY A 328 -41.95 8.17 -20.30
CA GLY A 328 -43.32 8.67 -20.14
C GLY A 328 -43.46 10.15 -19.79
N ASN A 329 -43.25 10.99 -20.81
CA ASN A 329 -43.91 12.25 -21.16
C ASN A 329 -44.67 13.15 -20.13
N GLU A 330 -44.52 14.47 -20.38
CA GLU A 330 -45.44 15.59 -20.12
C GLU A 330 -45.65 16.16 -18.69
N GLY A 331 -45.54 17.49 -18.60
CA GLY A 331 -46.14 18.25 -17.49
C GLY A 331 -45.41 19.54 -17.12
N GLN A 332 -45.86 20.66 -17.67
CA GLN A 332 -45.37 22.03 -17.52
C GLN A 332 -45.43 22.62 -16.09
N GLY A 333 -44.66 23.71 -15.91
CA GLY A 333 -44.88 24.78 -14.92
C GLY A 333 -43.91 24.71 -13.75
N GLY A 334 -43.07 25.69 -13.42
CA GLY A 334 -43.11 27.12 -13.67
C GLY A 334 -42.72 27.83 -12.38
N SER A 335 -41.80 28.80 -12.49
CA SER A 335 -41.68 29.98 -11.61
C SER A 335 -40.69 30.03 -10.43
N TRP A 336 -39.50 30.58 -10.74
CA TRP A 336 -38.93 31.84 -10.20
C TRP A 336 -39.01 32.13 -8.67
N LYS A 337 -37.85 32.28 -7.97
CA LYS A 337 -37.16 33.58 -7.75
C LYS A 337 -35.94 33.52 -6.80
N LYS A 338 -35.02 34.44 -7.08
CA LYS A 338 -33.75 34.82 -6.45
C LYS A 338 -33.90 35.42 -5.03
N ALA A 339 -32.84 35.30 -4.22
CA ALA A 339 -32.24 36.38 -3.39
C ALA A 339 -30.90 35.85 -2.80
N SER A 340 -29.70 36.18 -3.28
CA SER A 340 -28.90 37.41 -3.12
C SER A 340 -28.78 37.99 -1.70
N GLY A 341 -27.54 38.02 -1.18
CA GLY A 341 -27.13 38.82 -0.01
C GLY A 341 -25.83 38.30 0.62
N LYS A 342 -24.63 38.56 0.07
CA LYS A 342 -23.72 39.70 0.30
C LYS A 342 -23.19 39.89 1.75
N ARG A 343 -21.86 40.10 1.82
CA ARG A 343 -20.99 40.73 2.84
C ARG A 343 -20.44 39.80 3.95
N SER A 344 -19.21 39.94 4.43
CA SER A 344 -18.02 40.70 4.01
C SER A 344 -16.80 40.33 4.90
N SER A 345 -15.60 40.33 4.31
CA SER A 345 -14.28 40.80 4.82
C SER A 345 -14.18 41.30 6.29
N LYS A 346 -13.09 41.18 7.07
CA LYS A 346 -11.63 41.05 6.85
C LYS A 346 -10.92 40.81 8.24
N PRO A 347 -9.58 40.63 8.32
CA PRO A 347 -8.82 40.00 9.43
C PRO A 347 -8.07 40.97 10.38
N ARG A 348 -7.50 40.41 11.45
CA ARG A 348 -6.37 40.91 12.27
C ARG A 348 -5.54 39.69 12.67
N GLY A 349 -4.21 39.63 12.70
CA GLY A 349 -3.18 40.66 12.75
C GLY A 349 -2.17 40.29 13.86
N LYS A 350 -1.03 39.72 13.44
CA LYS A 350 0.29 39.56 14.11
C LYS A 350 0.44 39.87 15.61
N ARG A 351 1.09 38.95 16.34
CA ARG A 351 2.08 39.31 17.38
C ARG A 351 3.21 38.28 17.50
N ARG A 352 4.41 38.73 17.12
CA ARG A 352 5.73 38.21 17.52
C ARG A 352 6.08 38.80 18.90
N LYS A 353 6.73 38.02 19.76
CA LYS A 353 7.75 38.40 20.77
C LYS A 353 8.33 37.07 21.26
N ARG A 354 9.58 36.78 20.89
CA ARG A 354 10.84 37.03 21.62
C ARG A 354 11.25 35.79 22.39
#